data_AF-A0A2S4WKN9-F1
#
_entry.id   AF-A0A2S4WKN9-F1
#
_cell.length_a   1.000
_cell.length_b   1.000
_cell.length_c   1.000
_cell.angle_alpha   90.00
_cell.angle_beta   90.00
_cell.angle_gamma   90.00
#
_symmetry.space_group_name_H-M   'P 1'
#
loop_
_entity.id
_entity.type
_entity.pdbx_description
1 polymer ?
#
loop_
_entity_poly.entity_id
_entity_poly.type
_entity_poly.pdbx_seq_one_letter_code
_entity_poly.pdbx_strand_id
1 'polypeptide(L)'
;MVDARPQPPLVRIVPQDQELCFDGTDVELFLQSYQAATQSSGASEYNMARQLCRFTREDKVYHIVKTFDGYISHDWAKLGASLLNFWGQDDFVQFTLQGVEGLLQFWSKKEGISAVEDYSVFCGSFESIVSYLS
;
A
#
# COMPACT_ATOMS: atom_id res chain seq x y z
N MET A 1 16.49 24.86 27.05
CA MET A 1 16.41 25.23 25.62
C MET A 1 16.07 23.95 24.88
N VAL A 2 14.96 23.91 24.14
CA VAL A 2 14.60 22.73 23.36
C VAL A 2 15.63 22.56 22.25
N ASP A 3 16.39 21.46 22.30
CA ASP A 3 17.29 21.06 21.22
C ASP A 3 16.42 20.72 20.01
N ALA A 4 16.18 21.70 19.14
CA ALA A 4 15.57 21.46 17.86
C ALA A 4 16.58 20.66 17.04
N ARG A 5 16.40 19.33 16.99
CA ARG A 5 17.20 18.44 16.15
C ARG A 5 17.33 19.09 14.76
N PRO A 6 18.55 19.23 14.21
CA PRO A 6 18.73 19.84 12.91
C PRO A 6 17.91 19.04 11.90
N GLN A 7 16.93 19.71 11.30
CA GLN A 7 16.05 19.07 10.33
C GLN A 7 16.88 18.71 9.10
N PRO A 8 16.74 17.48 8.57
CA PRO A 8 17.49 17.07 7.40
C PRO A 8 17.14 17.98 6.20
N PRO A 9 18.09 18.17 5.27
CA PRO A 9 17.87 19.01 4.10
C PRO A 9 16.67 18.51 3.29
N LEU A 10 15.88 19.46 2.80
CA LEU A 10 14.64 19.17 2.07
C LEU A 10 14.96 18.70 0.65
N VAL A 11 14.77 17.41 0.41
CA VAL A 11 14.96 16.78 -0.90
C VAL A 11 13.59 16.53 -1.51
N ARG A 12 13.34 17.03 -2.73
CA ARG A 12 12.10 16.76 -3.46
C ARG A 12 12.12 15.31 -3.93
N ILE A 13 11.07 14.56 -3.60
CA ILE A 13 10.89 13.21 -4.13
C ILE A 13 10.36 13.34 -5.55
N VAL A 14 11.05 12.73 -6.50
CA VAL A 14 10.64 12.66 -7.90
C VAL A 14 10.52 11.17 -8.24
N PRO A 15 9.30 10.62 -8.33
CA PRO A 15 9.11 9.25 -8.74
C PRO A 15 9.49 9.08 -10.22
N GLN A 16 9.98 7.90 -10.57
CA GLN A 16 10.19 7.52 -11.96
C GLN A 16 8.85 7.35 -12.68
N ASP A 17 7.87 6.82 -11.96
CA ASP A 17 6.48 6.80 -12.39
C ASP A 17 5.81 8.15 -12.10
N GLN A 18 5.49 8.90 -13.16
CA GLN A 18 4.83 10.20 -13.04
C GLN A 18 3.37 10.09 -12.59
N GLU A 19 2.78 8.89 -12.64
CA GLU A 19 1.42 8.62 -12.19
C GLU A 19 1.36 8.11 -10.74
N LEU A 20 2.50 8.02 -10.04
CA LEU A 20 2.54 7.59 -8.64
C LEU A 20 1.64 8.47 -7.77
N CYS A 21 0.49 7.95 -7.40
CA CYS A 21 -0.47 8.60 -6.54
C CYS A 21 -1.21 7.58 -5.68
N PHE A 22 -1.62 8.00 -4.50
CA PHE A 22 -2.44 7.25 -3.58
C PHE A 22 -3.87 7.77 -3.67
N ASP A 23 -4.77 6.87 -4.03
CA ASP A 23 -6.22 7.07 -4.09
C ASP A 23 -6.95 6.38 -2.93
N GLY A 24 -6.21 5.75 -2.01
CA GLY A 24 -6.79 5.00 -0.90
C GLY A 24 -6.95 3.52 -1.20
N THR A 25 -6.41 3.02 -2.32
CA THR A 25 -6.33 1.59 -2.63
C THR A 25 -4.90 1.09 -2.68
N ASP A 26 -4.71 -0.20 -2.44
CA ASP A 26 -3.42 -0.92 -2.45
C ASP A 26 -2.29 -0.18 -1.70
N VAL A 27 -2.54 0.19 -0.44
CA VAL A 27 -1.63 0.99 0.39
C VAL A 27 -0.21 0.41 0.47
N GLU A 28 -0.06 -0.91 0.46
CA GLU A 28 1.25 -1.57 0.47
C GLU A 28 2.04 -1.33 -0.81
N LEU A 29 1.39 -1.47 -1.98
CA LEU A 29 2.01 -1.23 -3.29
C LEU A 29 2.39 0.25 -3.45
N PHE A 30 1.54 1.15 -2.97
CA PHE A 30 1.84 2.57 -2.92
C PHE A 30 3.09 2.85 -2.05
N LEU A 31 3.15 2.30 -0.83
CA LEU A 31 4.29 2.50 0.07
C LEU A 31 5.60 1.96 -0.52
N GLN A 32 5.56 0.79 -1.17
CA GLN A 32 6.72 0.21 -1.85
C GLN A 32 7.21 1.12 -3.00
N SER A 33 6.30 1.55 -3.87
CA SER A 33 6.62 2.42 -5.01
C SER A 33 7.13 3.79 -4.55
N TYR A 34 6.55 4.34 -3.48
CA TYR A 34 6.98 5.58 -2.87
C TYR A 34 8.38 5.48 -2.26
N GLN A 35 8.70 4.37 -1.58
CA GLN A 35 10.03 4.13 -1.04
C GLN A 35 11.08 3.93 -2.14
N ALA A 36 10.73 3.30 -3.26
CA ALA A 36 11.63 3.19 -4.41
C ALA A 36 11.97 4.57 -5.02
N ALA A 37 10.97 5.47 -5.10
CA ALA A 37 11.16 6.85 -5.55
C ALA A 37 12.07 7.66 -4.60
N THR A 38 11.98 7.42 -3.30
CA THR A 38 12.75 8.15 -2.28
C THR A 38 14.20 7.72 -2.25
N GLN A 39 14.47 6.42 -2.42
CA GLN A 39 15.82 5.87 -2.59
C GLN A 39 16.51 6.49 -3.82
N SER A 40 15.79 6.58 -4.94
CA SER A 40 16.30 7.19 -6.18
C SER A 40 16.59 8.70 -6.01
N SER A 41 15.78 9.40 -5.21
CA SER A 41 15.93 10.85 -4.97
C SER A 41 16.91 11.18 -3.85
N GLY A 42 17.34 10.21 -3.03
CA GLY A 42 18.13 10.44 -1.81
C GLY A 42 17.35 11.15 -0.70
N ALA A 43 16.02 10.98 -0.66
CA ALA A 43 15.18 11.65 0.32
C ALA A 43 15.22 10.94 1.68
N SER A 44 15.34 11.71 2.77
CA SER A 44 15.23 11.20 4.14
C SER A 44 13.79 10.82 4.50
N GLU A 45 13.62 10.01 5.54
CA GLU A 45 12.31 9.66 6.11
C GLU A 45 11.48 10.89 6.50
N TYR A 46 12.12 11.94 7.03
CA TYR A 46 11.46 13.22 7.27
C TYR A 46 10.89 13.83 5.98
N ASN A 47 11.65 13.78 4.88
CA ASN A 47 11.19 14.25 3.58
C ASN A 47 10.06 13.39 3.03
N MET A 48 10.07 12.08 3.31
CA MET A 48 9.01 11.14 2.95
C MET A 48 7.70 11.49 3.64
N ALA A 49 7.71 11.63 4.97
CA ALA A 49 6.53 11.97 5.75
C ALA A 49 5.96 13.33 5.37
N ARG A 50 6.84 14.32 5.16
CA ARG A 50 6.45 15.69 4.79
C ARG A 50 5.76 15.78 3.43
N GLN A 51 6.18 14.95 2.47
CA GLN A 51 5.78 15.09 1.07
C GLN A 51 4.71 14.10 0.63
N LEU A 52 4.32 13.12 1.45
CA LEU A 52 3.36 12.09 1.08
C LEU A 52 2.03 12.66 0.56
N CYS A 53 1.52 13.74 1.16
CA CYS A 53 0.32 14.45 0.69
C CYS A 53 0.42 15.08 -0.72
N ARG A 54 1.62 15.15 -1.33
CA ARG A 54 1.76 15.56 -2.74
C ARG A 54 1.42 14.42 -3.69
N PHE A 55 1.49 13.21 -3.20
CA PHE A 55 1.22 11.98 -3.91
C PHE A 55 -0.16 11.44 -3.57
N THR A 56 -1.09 12.28 -3.11
CA THR A 56 -2.50 11.90 -2.90
C THR A 56 -3.36 12.50 -4.00
N ARG A 57 -4.11 11.67 -4.72
CA ARG A 57 -4.95 12.13 -5.85
C ARG A 57 -6.30 12.68 -5.41
N GLU A 58 -6.89 12.08 -4.37
CA GLU A 58 -8.20 12.46 -3.87
C GLU A 58 -8.11 13.41 -2.67
N ASP A 59 -8.96 14.44 -2.65
CA ASP A 59 -9.07 15.38 -1.52
C ASP A 59 -9.41 14.65 -0.22
N LYS A 60 -10.23 13.60 -0.28
CA LYS A 60 -10.59 12.80 0.90
C LYS A 60 -9.37 12.12 1.53
N VAL A 61 -8.57 11.44 0.71
CA VAL A 61 -7.33 10.77 1.15
C VAL A 61 -6.36 11.80 1.73
N TYR A 62 -6.18 12.93 1.05
CA TYR A 62 -5.36 14.04 1.53
C TYR A 62 -5.80 14.54 2.92
N HIS A 63 -7.10 14.76 3.11
CA HIS A 63 -7.64 15.23 4.39
C HIS A 63 -7.45 14.20 5.51
N ILE A 64 -7.64 12.91 5.23
CA ILE A 64 -7.43 11.85 6.21
C ILE A 64 -5.96 11.76 6.60
N VAL A 65 -5.04 11.68 5.64
CA VAL A 65 -3.58 11.60 5.91
C VAL A 65 -3.10 12.76 6.79
N LYS A 66 -3.63 13.97 6.59
CA LYS A 66 -3.29 15.13 7.41
C LYS A 66 -3.68 15.03 8.88
N THR A 67 -4.60 14.14 9.22
CA THR A 67 -5.00 13.90 10.62
C THR A 67 -4.06 12.94 11.35
N PHE A 68 -3.18 12.24 10.63
CA PHE A 68 -2.29 11.24 11.23
C PHE A 68 -1.15 11.90 12.01
N ASP A 69 -0.91 11.41 13.23
CA ASP A 69 0.17 11.90 14.11
C ASP A 69 1.54 11.82 13.41
N GLY A 70 1.79 10.76 12.62
CA GLY A 70 3.01 10.62 11.83
C GLY A 70 3.19 11.70 10.76
N TYR A 71 2.11 12.23 10.19
CA TYR A 71 2.20 13.34 9.24
C TYR A 71 2.53 14.65 9.95
N ILE A 72 1.86 14.92 11.08
CA ILE A 72 2.05 16.15 11.88
C ILE A 72 3.47 16.18 12.47
N SER A 73 3.91 15.05 13.03
CA SER A 73 5.26 14.90 13.62
C SER A 73 6.36 14.71 12.57
N HIS A 74 6.00 14.50 11.30
CA HIS A 74 6.92 14.16 10.22
C HIS A 74 7.73 12.88 10.48
N ASP A 75 7.12 11.95 11.19
CA ASP A 75 7.67 10.63 11.53
C ASP A 75 7.14 9.61 10.51
N TRP A 76 8.03 9.15 9.64
CA TRP A 76 7.69 8.20 8.58
C TRP A 76 7.19 6.87 9.13
N ALA A 77 7.80 6.34 10.18
CA ALA A 77 7.42 5.05 10.75
C ALA A 77 6.01 5.11 11.33
N LYS A 78 5.69 6.18 12.08
CA LYS A 78 4.33 6.42 12.58
C LYS A 78 3.32 6.65 11.45
N LEU A 79 3.72 7.36 10.39
CA LEU A 79 2.84 7.66 9.27
C LEU A 79 2.51 6.39 8.48
N GLY A 80 3.52 5.57 8.16
CA GLY A 80 3.36 4.28 7.49
C GLY A 80 2.47 3.33 8.28
N ALA A 81 2.67 3.24 9.60
CA ALA A 81 1.80 2.45 10.47
C ALA A 81 0.34 2.94 10.46
N SER A 82 0.12 4.26 10.44
CA SER A 82 -1.24 4.83 10.38
C SER A 82 -1.92 4.56 9.04
N LEU A 83 -1.17 4.65 7.93
CA LEU A 83 -1.65 4.32 6.58
C LEU A 83 -2.08 2.85 6.50
N LEU A 84 -1.22 1.93 6.96
CA LEU A 84 -1.52 0.49 6.97
C LEU A 84 -2.69 0.15 7.91
N ASN A 85 -2.78 0.79 9.07
CA ASN A 85 -3.89 0.52 10.00
C ASN A 85 -5.24 1.02 9.46
N PHE A 86 -5.25 2.12 8.70
CA PHE A 86 -6.49 2.71 8.18
C PHE A 86 -6.93 2.07 6.85
N TRP A 87 -6.00 1.88 5.90
CA TRP A 87 -6.30 1.36 4.56
C TRP A 87 -5.91 -0.11 4.37
N GLY A 88 -4.94 -0.63 5.12
CA GLY A 88 -4.49 -2.01 4.98
C GLY A 88 -5.53 -3.06 5.39
N GLN A 89 -6.59 -2.68 6.10
CA GLN A 89 -7.70 -3.59 6.40
C GLN A 89 -8.73 -3.66 5.26
N ASP A 90 -9.06 -2.53 4.63
CA ASP A 90 -10.01 -2.49 3.50
C ASP A 90 -9.39 -3.03 2.21
N ASP A 91 -8.11 -2.76 1.95
CA ASP A 91 -7.36 -3.33 0.82
C ASP A 91 -7.18 -4.84 0.97
N PHE A 92 -6.93 -5.33 2.18
CA PHE A 92 -6.85 -6.76 2.45
C PHE A 92 -8.19 -7.45 2.19
N VAL A 93 -9.31 -6.84 2.59
CA VAL A 93 -10.65 -7.35 2.30
C VAL A 93 -10.98 -7.28 0.82
N GLN A 94 -10.63 -6.19 0.10
CA GLN A 94 -10.87 -6.07 -1.34
C GLN A 94 -10.00 -7.01 -2.18
N PHE A 95 -8.70 -7.12 -1.87
CA PHE A 95 -7.78 -8.05 -2.53
C PHE A 95 -8.20 -9.50 -2.29
N THR A 96 -8.59 -9.85 -1.06
CA THR A 96 -9.09 -11.19 -0.74
C THR A 96 -10.43 -11.47 -1.43
N LEU A 97 -11.36 -10.51 -1.43
CA LEU A 97 -12.66 -10.66 -2.09
C LEU A 97 -12.51 -10.79 -3.61
N GLN A 98 -11.72 -9.93 -4.25
CA GLN A 98 -11.44 -10.02 -5.69
C GLN A 98 -10.66 -11.30 -6.04
N GLY A 99 -9.72 -11.73 -5.20
CA GLY A 99 -9.00 -12.99 -5.38
C GLY A 99 -9.92 -14.21 -5.32
N VAL A 100 -10.85 -14.23 -4.36
CA VAL A 100 -11.86 -15.30 -4.21
C VAL A 100 -12.90 -15.25 -5.34
N GLU A 101 -13.41 -14.07 -5.71
CA GLU A 101 -14.35 -13.90 -6.82
C GLU A 101 -13.72 -14.27 -8.17
N GLY A 102 -12.46 -13.89 -8.38
CA GLY A 102 -11.68 -14.24 -9.57
C GLY A 102 -11.47 -15.75 -9.69
N LEU A 103 -11.18 -16.43 -8.58
CA LEU A 103 -11.11 -17.89 -8.53
C LEU A 103 -12.46 -18.55 -8.87
N LEU A 104 -13.55 -18.07 -8.28
CA LEU A 104 -14.90 -18.60 -8.55
C LEU A 104 -15.30 -18.41 -10.02
N GLN A 105 -15.02 -17.25 -10.60
CA GLN A 105 -15.28 -16.96 -12.02
C GLN A 105 -14.45 -17.82 -12.97
N PHE A 106 -13.17 -18.04 -12.65
CA PHE A 106 -12.27 -18.89 -13.43
C PHE A 106 -12.77 -20.33 -13.48
N TRP A 107 -13.11 -20.91 -12.32
CA TRP A 107 -13.61 -22.28 -12.23
C TRP A 107 -15.04 -22.44 -12.77
N SER A 108 -15.89 -21.43 -12.62
CA SER A 108 -17.25 -21.43 -13.19
C SER A 108 -17.26 -21.41 -14.72
N LYS A 109 -16.19 -20.93 -15.37
CA LYS A 109 -16.05 -20.90 -16.84
C LYS A 109 -15.29 -22.10 -17.41
N LYS A 110 -14.70 -22.95 -16.55
CA LYS A 110 -13.89 -24.08 -16.98
C LYS A 110 -14.80 -25.26 -17.36
N GLU A 111 -15.05 -25.44 -18.66
CA GLU A 111 -15.70 -26.65 -19.19
C GLU A 111 -14.68 -27.80 -19.27
N GLY A 112 -14.96 -28.93 -18.61
CA GLY A 112 -14.11 -30.12 -18.61
C GLY A 112 -13.28 -30.31 -17.33
N ILE A 113 -13.96 -30.45 -16.18
CA ILE A 113 -13.32 -30.60 -14.87
C ILE A 113 -12.89 -32.07 -14.67
N SER A 114 -11.59 -32.30 -14.46
CA SER A 114 -11.00 -33.57 -14.02
C SER A 114 -10.90 -33.58 -12.49
N ALA A 115 -11.77 -34.34 -11.81
CA ALA A 115 -12.03 -34.20 -10.37
C ALA A 115 -10.82 -34.30 -9.43
N VAL A 116 -9.73 -34.98 -9.82
CA VAL A 116 -8.57 -35.22 -8.94
C VAL A 116 -7.49 -34.16 -9.12
N GLU A 117 -7.13 -33.83 -10.36
CA GLU A 117 -6.07 -32.84 -10.64
C GLU A 117 -6.57 -31.41 -10.38
N ASP A 118 -7.82 -31.12 -10.75
CA ASP A 118 -8.40 -29.79 -10.61
C ASP A 118 -8.64 -29.41 -9.15
N TYR A 119 -8.97 -30.38 -8.30
CA TYR A 119 -9.15 -30.15 -6.87
C TYR A 119 -7.83 -29.76 -6.19
N SER A 120 -6.73 -30.42 -6.53
CA SER A 120 -5.40 -30.06 -5.99
C SER A 120 -4.97 -28.66 -6.43
N VAL A 121 -5.27 -28.26 -7.66
CA VAL A 121 -4.95 -26.92 -8.19
C VAL A 121 -5.83 -25.85 -7.54
N PHE A 122 -7.11 -26.13 -7.31
CA PHE A 122 -7.99 -25.26 -6.54
C PHE A 122 -7.47 -25.06 -5.10
N CYS A 123 -7.17 -26.15 -4.40
CA CYS A 123 -6.63 -26.09 -3.03
C CYS A 123 -5.33 -25.29 -2.96
N GLY A 124 -4.38 -25.50 -3.88
CA GLY A 124 -3.13 -24.73 -3.90
C GLY A 124 -3.33 -23.23 -4.19
N SER A 125 -4.30 -22.88 -5.04
CA SER A 125 -4.63 -21.48 -5.33
C SER A 125 -5.30 -20.80 -4.14
N PHE A 126 -6.18 -21.52 -3.43
CA PHE A 126 -6.81 -21.05 -2.21
C PHE A 126 -5.81 -20.95 -1.04
N GLU A 127 -4.91 -21.92 -0.90
CA GLU A 127 -3.83 -21.88 0.10
C GLU A 127 -2.86 -20.73 -0.14
N SER A 128 -2.59 -20.35 -1.39
CA SER A 128 -1.81 -19.14 -1.67
C SER A 128 -2.49 -17.89 -1.11
N ILE A 129 -3.81 -17.75 -1.28
CA ILE A 129 -4.57 -16.63 -0.69
C ILE A 129 -4.52 -16.71 0.84
N VAL A 130 -4.73 -17.89 1.42
CA VAL A 130 -4.71 -18.09 2.88
C VAL A 130 -3.33 -17.87 3.50
N SER A 131 -2.25 -18.19 2.78
CA SER A 131 -0.86 -17.95 3.20
C SER A 131 -0.54 -16.47 3.35
N TYR A 132 -1.21 -15.57 2.61
CA TYR A 132 -1.07 -14.14 2.81
C TYR A 132 -1.87 -13.63 4.03
N LEU A 133 -2.69 -14.48 4.67
CA LEU A 133 -3.48 -14.17 5.88
C LEU A 133 -2.79 -14.59 7.20
N SER A 134 -1.64 -15.28 7.16
CA SER A 134 -0.91 -15.81 8.33
C SER A 134 0.39 -15.06 8.60
#